data_AF-A0A952WD80-F1
#
_entry.id   AF-A0A952WD80-F1
#
_cell.length_a   1.000
_cell.length_b   1.000
_cell.length_c   1.000
_cell.angle_alpha   90.00
_cell.angle_beta   90.00
_cell.angle_gamma   90.00
#
_symmetry.space_group_name_H-M   'P 1'
#
loop_
_entity.id
_entity.type
_entity.pdbx_description
1 polymer ?
#
loop_
_entity_poly.entity_id
_entity_poly.type
_entity_poly.pdbx_seq_one_letter_code
_entity_poly.pdbx_strand_id
1 'polypeptide(L)' 'MSQFGMQMPGGRGRRSASINVYTGLLFCAVVALAVGCGFMWVAASKVSPAAGNPFEIQPKPVKLQPKR' A
#
# COMPACT_ATOMS: atom_id res chain seq x y z
N MET A 1 29.57 -18.06 -44.49
CA MET A 1 29.46 -18.05 -43.02
C MET A 1 30.03 -16.73 -42.49
N SER A 2 29.28 -15.64 -42.63
CA SER A 2 29.61 -14.33 -42.06
C SER A 2 28.79 -14.13 -40.79
N GLN A 3 29.20 -14.83 -39.72
CA GLN A 3 28.68 -14.67 -38.36
C GLN A 3 29.28 -13.42 -37.69
N PHE A 4 29.27 -12.30 -38.41
CA PHE A 4 29.63 -10.98 -37.90
C PHE A 4 28.46 -10.03 -38.11
N GLY A 5 27.29 -10.49 -37.67
CA GLY A 5 26.08 -9.72 -37.45
C GLY A 5 25.77 -9.67 -35.95
N MET A 6 26.81 -9.39 -35.16
CA MET A 6 26.75 -8.67 -33.89
C MET A 6 25.43 -8.78 -33.13
N GLN A 7 25.30 -9.81 -32.28
CA GLN A 7 24.64 -9.61 -30.99
C GLN A 7 25.19 -8.29 -30.44
N MET A 8 24.44 -7.20 -30.41
CA MET A 8 24.95 -5.92 -29.90
C MET A 8 25.30 -6.11 -28.42
N PRO A 9 26.58 -6.30 -28.03
CA PRO A 9 26.95 -6.59 -26.66
C PRO A 9 26.93 -5.24 -25.94
N GLY A 10 25.74 -4.88 -25.45
CA GLY A 10 25.51 -3.55 -24.88
C GLY A 10 24.04 -3.21 -24.65
N GLY A 11 23.11 -3.86 -25.35
CA GLY A 11 21.68 -3.55 -25.21
C GLY A 11 21.04 -3.88 -23.85
N ARG A 12 21.76 -4.59 -22.97
CA ARG A 12 21.26 -5.02 -21.64
C ARG A 12 22.22 -4.76 -20.48
N GLY A 13 23.43 -4.25 -20.70
CA GLY A 13 24.50 -4.26 -19.70
C GLY A 13 24.37 -3.26 -18.55
N ARG A 14 23.44 -2.30 -18.62
CA ARG A 14 23.44 -1.14 -17.69
C ARG A 14 22.07 -0.71 -17.14
N ARG A 15 21.02 -1.52 -17.30
CA ARG A 15 19.80 -1.34 -16.50
C ARG A 15 19.98 -2.09 -15.18
N SER A 16 20.87 -1.58 -14.34
CA SER A 16 20.84 -1.93 -12.92
C SER A 16 19.53 -1.40 -12.33
N ALA A 17 18.94 -2.12 -11.37
CA ALA A 17 17.77 -1.66 -10.63
C ALA A 17 18.18 -0.44 -9.77
N SER A 18 18.18 0.75 -10.39
CA SER A 18 18.42 2.00 -9.70
C SER A 18 17.10 2.54 -9.17
N ILE A 19 17.08 2.98 -7.91
CA ILE A 19 15.97 3.78 -7.36
C ILE A 19 15.72 4.94 -8.32
N ASN A 20 14.50 4.99 -8.85
CA ASN A 20 14.05 6.03 -9.74
C ASN A 20 12.87 6.78 -9.12
N VAL A 21 12.43 7.85 -9.79
CA VAL A 21 11.32 8.68 -9.32
C VAL A 21 10.04 7.86 -9.13
N TYR A 22 9.79 6.85 -9.96
CA TYR A 22 8.63 5.97 -9.81
C TYR A 22 8.70 5.11 -8.55
N THR A 23 9.90 4.63 -8.16
CA THR A 23 10.10 3.94 -6.87
C THR A 23 9.83 4.89 -5.70
N GLY A 24 10.25 6.16 -5.80
CA GLY A 24 9.95 7.18 -4.79
C GLY A 24 8.45 7.49 -4.68
N LEU A 25 7.78 7.66 -5.82
CA LEU A 25 6.32 7.87 -5.87
C LEU A 25 5.55 6.66 -5.33
N LEU A 26 5.99 5.44 -5.65
CA LEU A 26 5.43 4.21 -5.12
C LEU A 26 5.55 4.16 -3.60
N PHE A 27 6.71 4.51 -3.04
CA PHE A 27 6.90 4.58 -1.59
C PHE A 27 5.96 5.59 -0.94
N CYS A 28 5.86 6.81 -1.48
CA CYS A 28 4.93 7.82 -0.98
C CYS A 28 3.46 7.34 -1.02
N ALA A 29 3.05 6.66 -2.09
CA ALA A 29 1.72 6.10 -2.22
C ALA A 29 1.43 5.03 -1.16
N VAL A 30 2.38 4.12 -0.91
CA VAL A 30 2.26 3.08 0.12
C VAL A 30 2.18 3.70 1.52
N VAL A 31 2.99 4.72 1.81
CA VAL A 31 2.95 5.43 3.10
C VAL A 31 1.59 6.10 3.31
N ALA A 32 1.08 6.81 2.30
CA ALA A 32 -0.23 7.46 2.39
C ALA A 32 -1.36 6.44 2.61
N LEU A 33 -1.30 5.29 1.92
CA LEU A 33 -2.25 4.20 2.10
C LEU A 33 -2.18 3.63 3.53
N ALA A 34 -0.97 3.37 4.05
CA ALA A 34 -0.79 2.86 5.41
C ALA A 34 -1.35 3.81 6.47
N VAL A 35 -1.13 5.12 6.30
CA VAL A 35 -1.70 6.16 7.18
C VAL A 35 -3.23 6.13 7.11
N GLY A 36 -3.82 6.06 5.91
CA GLY A 36 -5.27 5.96 5.75
C GLY A 36 -5.87 4.73 6.45
N CYS A 37 -5.25 3.55 6.26
CA CYS A 37 -5.65 2.33 6.96
C CYS A 37 -5.56 2.47 8.49
N GLY A 38 -4.51 3.12 9.01
CA GLY A 38 -4.36 3.38 10.44
C GLY A 38 -5.43 4.31 11.00
N PHE A 39 -5.77 5.40 10.30
CA PHE A 39 -6.86 6.29 10.71
C PHE A 39 -8.22 5.58 10.75
N MET A 40 -8.50 4.79 9.71
CA MET A 40 -9.73 4.00 9.66
C MET A 40 -9.78 2.98 10.80
N TRP A 41 -8.65 2.35 11.14
CA TRP A 41 -8.55 1.43 12.28
C TRP A 41 -8.94 2.10 13.59
N VAL A 42 -8.36 3.27 13.90
CA VAL A 42 -8.66 4.01 15.14
C VAL A 42 -10.14 4.41 15.20
N ALA A 43 -10.72 4.84 14.08
CA ALA A 43 -12.14 5.18 14.01
C ALA A 43 -13.03 3.93 14.21
N ALA A 44 -12.70 2.83 13.55
CA ALA A 44 -13.45 1.59 13.61
C ALA A 44 -13.38 0.92 15.00
N SER A 45 -12.23 0.95 15.68
CA SER A 45 -12.09 0.47 17.06
C SER A 45 -12.94 1.24 18.07
N LYS A 46 -13.27 2.51 17.81
CA LYS A 46 -14.17 3.30 18.69
C LYS A 46 -15.63 2.90 18.54
N VAL A 47 -16.03 2.41 17.37
CA VAL A 47 -17.42 2.05 17.07
C VAL A 47 -17.66 0.54 17.12
N SER A 48 -16.61 -0.28 17.18
CA SER A 48 -16.72 -1.74 17.18
C SER A 48 -17.43 -2.26 18.43
N PRO A 49 -18.31 -3.28 18.32
CA PRO A 49 -19.08 -3.82 19.44
C PRO A 49 -18.23 -4.51 20.51
N ALA A 50 -17.17 -5.22 20.09
CA ALA A 50 -16.29 -5.95 20.99
C ALA A 50 -14.90 -5.31 21.02
N ALA A 51 -14.42 -5.01 22.23
CA ALA A 51 -13.02 -4.79 22.61
C ALA A 51 -12.10 -4.08 21.59
N GLY A 52 -12.63 -3.15 20.78
CA GLY A 52 -11.84 -2.42 19.79
C GLY A 52 -11.47 -3.21 18.53
N ASN A 53 -12.08 -4.36 18.24
CA ASN A 53 -11.80 -5.15 17.03
C ASN A 53 -12.61 -4.63 15.83
N PRO A 54 -11.98 -3.94 14.85
CA PRO A 54 -12.70 -3.29 13.75
C PRO A 54 -13.16 -4.27 12.66
N PHE A 55 -12.77 -5.55 12.72
CA PHE A 55 -13.21 -6.57 11.78
C PHE A 55 -14.52 -7.27 12.18
N GLU A 56 -15.05 -6.98 13.38
CA GLU A 56 -16.31 -7.58 13.83
C GLU A 56 -17.53 -6.84 13.30
N ILE A 57 -18.46 -7.60 12.70
CA ILE A 57 -19.70 -7.09 12.15
C ILE A 57 -20.71 -6.86 13.27
N GLN A 58 -21.34 -5.68 13.30
CA GLN A 58 -22.37 -5.39 14.29
C GLN A 58 -23.65 -6.19 13.97
N PRO A 59 -24.19 -7.00 14.91
CA PRO A 59 -25.41 -7.77 14.68
C PRO A 59 -26.71 -6.93 14.80
N LYS A 60 -26.62 -5.64 15.15
CA LYS A 60 -27.76 -4.71 15.31
C LYS A 60 -27.44 -3.37 14.62
N PRO A 61 -28.43 -2.58 14.19
CA PRO A 61 -28.19 -1.26 13.61
C PRO A 61 -27.42 -0.38 14.59
N VAL A 62 -26.35 0.24 14.09
CA VAL A 62 -25.34 1.00 14.84
C VAL A 62 -25.99 2.00 15.79
N LYS A 63 -25.84 1.80 17.11
CA LYS A 63 -26.17 2.82 18.11
C LYS A 63 -24.93 3.68 18.33
N LEU A 64 -24.91 4.87 17.73
CA LEU A 64 -23.89 5.88 17.99
C LEU A 64 -23.87 6.18 19.49
N GLN A 65 -22.73 6.00 20.15
CA GLN A 65 -22.60 6.39 21.56
C GLN A 65 -22.76 7.91 21.67
N PRO A 66 -23.60 8.43 22.58
CA PRO A 66 -23.76 9.85 22.76
C PRO A 66 -22.43 10.44 23.23
N LYS A 67 -21.98 11.47 22.51
CA LYS A 67 -20.79 12.26 22.83
C LYS A 67 -21.01 12.88 24.21
N ARG A 68 -20.34 12.35 25.24
CA ARG A 68 -20.24 12.99 26.56
C ARG A 68 -19.49 14.31 26.44
#